data_AF-A0A7W3NHZ5-F1
#
_entry.id   AF-A0A7W3NHZ5-F1
#
_cell.length_a   1.000
_cell.length_b   1.000
_cell.length_c   1.000
_cell.angle_alpha   90.00
_cell.angle_beta   90.00
_cell.angle_gamma   90.00
#
_symmetry.space_group_name_H-M   'P 1'
#
loop_
_entity.id
_entity.type
_entity.pdbx_description
1 polymer ?
#
loop_
_entity_poly.entity_id
_entity_poly.type
_entity_poly.pdbx_seq_one_letter_code
_entity_poly.pdbx_strand_id
1 'polypeptide(L)'
;MRFVRFAAATAASAAALAAGVLTAGPAYAGTSYVHNDCTSSDTAHPNHCFRIHFNSRSETTTQSDSACFATRRDRSSEFGYSVNGGASVVRFVFEDFVSDAYGGMPHPCGHSKGDGDGQGVENNAASAWNQDPYAAYSVYSADGYGGENQWYPKADGYARNLTSGIKNHNGAHKRYA
;
A
#
# COMPACT_ATOMS: atom_id res chain seq x y z
N MET A 1 31.18 59.50 52.52
CA MET A 1 31.09 60.69 51.64
C MET A 1 31.31 60.24 50.20
N ARG A 2 30.38 60.61 49.29
CA ARG A 2 30.56 60.82 47.83
C ARG A 2 30.97 59.58 46.98
N PHE A 3 30.48 59.28 45.77
CA PHE A 3 29.54 59.78 44.75
C PHE A 3 29.26 58.52 43.85
N VAL A 4 28.02 58.10 43.57
CA VAL A 4 27.18 58.40 42.39
C VAL A 4 27.44 57.59 41.09
N ARG A 5 26.47 56.69 40.80
CA ARG A 5 25.67 56.46 39.57
C ARG A 5 26.20 55.77 38.27
N PHE A 6 25.28 54.92 37.76
CA PHE A 6 24.94 54.52 36.37
C PHE A 6 26.01 53.74 35.56
N ALA A 7 25.71 52.80 34.66
CA ALA A 7 24.54 52.59 33.81
C ALA A 7 24.33 51.10 33.44
N ALA A 8 23.13 50.84 32.91
CA ALA A 8 22.62 49.57 32.39
C ALA A 8 23.32 49.11 31.09
N ALA A 9 23.25 47.81 30.80
CA ALA A 9 23.18 47.30 29.43
C ALA A 9 22.53 45.91 29.38
N THR A 10 21.46 45.83 28.60
CA THR A 10 20.71 44.67 28.14
C THR A 10 21.55 43.72 27.28
N ALA A 11 21.30 42.41 27.38
CA ALA A 11 21.44 41.50 26.24
C ALA A 11 20.42 40.36 26.36
N ALA A 12 19.56 40.25 25.35
CA ALA A 12 18.63 39.16 25.14
C ALA A 12 19.37 37.90 24.67
N SER A 13 18.82 36.72 24.98
CA SER A 13 19.18 35.48 24.28
C SER A 13 17.94 34.60 24.17
N ALA A 14 17.43 34.51 22.95
CA ALA A 14 16.42 33.54 22.54
C ALA A 14 17.07 32.16 22.36
N ALA A 15 16.46 31.10 22.86
CA ALA A 15 16.59 29.74 22.34
C ALA A 15 15.64 28.78 23.07
N ALA A 16 14.61 28.31 22.39
CA ALA A 16 14.14 26.91 22.49
C ALA A 16 13.13 26.66 21.36
N LEU A 17 13.65 26.38 20.17
CA LEU A 17 12.91 25.68 19.13
C LEU A 17 12.75 24.20 19.50
N ALA A 18 11.69 23.62 18.96
CA ALA A 18 11.50 22.20 18.64
C ALA A 18 10.99 21.28 19.76
N ALA A 19 9.68 21.32 19.98
CA ALA A 19 8.91 20.11 20.30
C ALA A 19 8.38 19.50 18.99
N GLY A 20 9.30 19.04 18.15
CA GLY A 20 8.98 18.19 17.01
C GLY A 20 8.76 16.76 17.53
N VAL A 21 7.55 16.43 17.96
CA VAL A 21 7.14 15.03 18.03
C VAL A 21 6.86 14.60 16.59
N LEU A 22 7.93 14.32 15.86
CA LEU A 22 7.85 13.40 14.73
C LEU A 22 7.42 12.07 15.34
N THR A 23 6.16 11.70 15.14
CA THR A 23 5.77 10.30 15.11
C THR A 23 6.46 9.68 13.91
N ALA A 24 7.77 9.47 14.02
CA ALA A 24 8.47 8.54 13.17
C ALA A 24 7.91 7.17 13.54
N GLY A 25 6.92 6.72 12.77
CA GLY A 25 6.57 5.31 12.74
C GLY A 25 7.87 4.52 12.56
N PRO A 26 7.98 3.33 13.18
CA PRO A 26 9.21 2.56 13.11
C PRO A 26 9.62 2.40 11.65
N ALA A 27 10.80 2.91 11.30
CA ALA A 27 11.45 2.60 10.05
C ALA A 27 11.84 1.13 10.11
N TYR A 28 10.87 0.25 9.85
CA TYR A 28 11.10 -1.18 9.72
C TYR A 28 12.05 -1.38 8.53
N ALA A 29 13.30 -1.70 8.84
CA ALA A 29 14.30 -2.24 7.93
C ALA A 29 13.96 -3.69 7.52
N GLY A 30 12.67 -3.98 7.34
CA GLY A 30 12.23 -5.23 6.75
C GLY A 30 12.69 -5.29 5.30
N THR A 31 13.13 -6.45 4.85
CA THR A 31 13.43 -6.67 3.43
C THR A 31 12.14 -6.47 2.64
N SER A 32 12.16 -5.66 1.58
CA SER A 32 11.02 -5.51 0.68
C SER A 32 10.82 -6.80 -0.10
N TYR A 33 9.58 -7.25 -0.21
CA TYR A 33 9.22 -8.45 -0.93
C TYR A 33 8.12 -8.14 -1.94
N VAL A 34 8.38 -8.50 -3.19
CA VAL A 34 7.44 -8.33 -4.28
C VAL A 34 6.64 -9.60 -4.44
N HIS A 35 5.32 -9.46 -4.60
CA HIS A 35 4.42 -10.60 -4.66
C HIS A 35 3.67 -10.64 -5.98
N ASN A 36 3.81 -11.76 -6.68
CA ASN A 36 3.08 -12.06 -7.90
C ASN A 36 2.61 -13.53 -7.87
N ASP A 37 1.63 -13.81 -7.01
CA ASP A 37 1.00 -15.13 -6.88
C ASP A 37 -0.09 -15.36 -7.95
N CYS A 38 -0.14 -14.50 -8.96
CA CYS A 38 -1.11 -14.55 -10.03
C CYS A 38 -0.79 -15.55 -11.12
N THR A 39 0.49 -15.86 -11.29
CA THR A 39 0.98 -16.86 -12.22
C THR A 39 0.61 -18.25 -11.69
N SER A 40 -0.59 -18.72 -12.02
CA SER A 40 -0.95 -20.13 -11.81
C SER A 40 -0.40 -21.02 -12.91
N SER A 41 -0.18 -22.29 -12.59
CA SER A 41 0.00 -23.37 -13.55
C SER A 41 -1.23 -23.64 -14.42
N ASP A 42 -2.37 -22.98 -14.13
CA ASP A 42 -3.57 -23.00 -14.96
C ASP A 42 -3.40 -22.07 -16.17
N THR A 43 -2.99 -22.67 -17.29
CA THR A 43 -2.82 -22.02 -18.59
C THR A 43 -4.12 -21.53 -19.22
N ALA A 44 -5.29 -21.95 -18.72
CA ALA A 44 -6.58 -21.46 -19.20
C ALA A 44 -6.97 -20.11 -18.56
N HIS A 45 -6.39 -19.79 -17.39
CA HIS A 45 -6.74 -18.63 -16.58
C HIS A 45 -5.51 -17.86 -16.07
N PRO A 46 -4.52 -17.51 -16.92
CA PRO A 46 -3.21 -17.03 -16.47
C PRO A 46 -3.24 -15.70 -15.67
N ASN A 47 -4.39 -15.02 -15.55
CA ASN A 47 -4.46 -13.60 -15.19
C ASN A 47 -5.59 -13.23 -14.21
N HIS A 48 -6.15 -14.21 -13.50
CA HIS A 48 -7.32 -14.01 -12.63
C HIS A 48 -6.90 -13.76 -11.18
N CYS A 49 -6.76 -12.48 -10.83
CA CYS A 49 -6.28 -12.04 -9.53
C CYS A 49 -7.08 -10.93 -8.90
N PHE A 50 -6.88 -10.81 -7.59
CA PHE A 50 -7.14 -9.56 -6.91
C PHE A 50 -5.92 -8.65 -7.03
N ARG A 51 -6.15 -7.40 -7.44
CA ARG A 51 -5.11 -6.37 -7.56
C ARG A 51 -5.44 -5.18 -6.70
N ILE A 52 -4.45 -4.71 -5.97
CA ILE A 52 -4.51 -3.49 -5.17
C ILE A 52 -3.56 -2.49 -5.83
N HIS A 53 -3.98 -1.25 -6.03
CA HIS A 53 -3.21 -0.22 -6.71
C HIS A 53 -2.87 0.94 -5.76
N PHE A 54 -1.69 1.52 -5.98
CA PHE A 54 -1.22 2.66 -5.21
C PHE A 54 -2.05 3.92 -5.44
N ASN A 55 -2.46 4.20 -6.68
CA ASN A 55 -3.30 5.33 -7.00
C ASN A 55 -4.79 4.97 -7.07
N SER A 56 -5.61 6.01 -6.96
CA SER A 56 -7.03 5.90 -7.30
C SER A 56 -7.18 5.58 -8.78
N ARG A 57 -8.27 4.92 -9.15
CA ARG A 57 -8.68 4.84 -10.54
C ARG A 57 -9.28 6.18 -10.98
N SER A 58 -9.15 6.48 -12.27
CA SER A 58 -9.93 7.53 -12.92
C SER A 58 -11.40 7.08 -13.05
N GLU A 59 -12.31 8.03 -13.17
CA GLU A 59 -13.72 7.76 -13.48
C GLU A 59 -13.89 7.14 -14.88
N THR A 60 -12.95 7.42 -15.79
CA THR A 60 -12.98 7.03 -17.20
C THR A 60 -12.31 5.69 -17.49
N THR A 61 -11.54 5.16 -16.54
CA THR A 61 -10.79 3.91 -16.71
C THR A 61 -11.38 2.82 -15.81
N THR A 62 -11.38 1.60 -16.33
CA THR A 62 -11.79 0.40 -15.56
C THR A 62 -10.68 -0.09 -14.62
N GLN A 63 -9.51 0.58 -14.64
CA GLN A 63 -8.30 0.26 -13.88
C GLN A 63 -7.53 1.53 -13.46
N SER A 64 -6.66 1.45 -12.45
CA SER A 64 -5.70 2.50 -12.11
C SER A 64 -4.39 2.35 -12.90
N ASP A 65 -3.84 3.46 -13.40
CA ASP A 65 -2.58 3.48 -14.16
C ASP A 65 -1.32 3.57 -13.25
N SER A 66 -1.30 2.83 -12.14
CA SER A 66 -0.21 2.84 -11.16
C SER A 66 0.34 1.45 -10.84
N ALA A 67 1.46 1.43 -10.12
CA ALA A 67 2.03 0.21 -9.54
C ALA A 67 0.97 -0.52 -8.71
N CYS A 68 1.02 -1.85 -8.75
CA CYS A 68 0.03 -2.69 -8.11
C CYS A 68 0.68 -3.81 -7.29
N PHE A 69 -0.14 -4.41 -6.44
CA PHE A 69 0.14 -5.66 -5.75
C PHE A 69 -0.90 -6.67 -6.21
N ALA A 70 -0.45 -7.83 -6.69
CA ALA A 70 -1.31 -8.82 -7.33
C ALA A 70 -1.21 -10.19 -6.61
N THR A 71 -2.36 -10.73 -6.22
CA THR A 71 -2.44 -11.91 -5.35
C THR A 71 -3.68 -12.77 -5.62
N ARG A 72 -3.58 -14.05 -5.26
CA ARG A 72 -4.68 -15.03 -5.19
C ARG A 72 -4.84 -15.63 -3.79
N ARG A 73 -4.22 -15.02 -2.79
CA ARG A 73 -4.23 -15.48 -1.39
C ARG A 73 -4.74 -14.37 -0.49
N ASP A 74 -5.21 -14.76 0.68
CA ASP A 74 -5.44 -13.83 1.77
C ASP A 74 -4.10 -13.38 2.39
N ARG A 75 -4.05 -12.12 2.83
CA ARG A 75 -2.96 -11.55 3.61
C ARG A 75 -3.54 -10.83 4.80
N SER A 76 -3.29 -11.38 5.99
CA SER A 76 -3.75 -10.83 7.26
C SER A 76 -2.99 -9.57 7.66
N SER A 77 -1.82 -9.35 7.08
CA SER A 77 -1.09 -8.10 7.15
C SER A 77 -0.38 -7.89 5.82
N GLU A 78 -0.32 -6.65 5.35
CA GLU A 78 0.50 -6.27 4.21
C GLU A 78 2.01 -6.16 4.57
N PHE A 79 2.36 -6.60 5.78
CA PHE A 79 3.68 -7.06 6.18
C PHE A 79 3.61 -8.55 6.55
N GLY A 80 4.66 -9.32 6.29
CA GLY A 80 4.62 -10.76 6.50
C GLY A 80 5.99 -11.37 6.73
N TYR A 81 6.09 -12.67 6.50
CA TYR A 81 7.35 -13.41 6.49
C TYR A 81 7.68 -13.87 5.07
N SER A 82 8.96 -14.04 4.76
CA SER A 82 9.39 -14.57 3.47
C SER A 82 8.79 -15.97 3.23
N VAL A 83 8.10 -16.14 2.10
CA VAL A 83 7.44 -17.40 1.71
C VAL A 83 8.43 -18.55 1.43
N ASN A 84 9.73 -18.28 1.25
CA ASN A 84 10.74 -19.26 0.86
C ASN A 84 11.85 -19.50 1.91
N GLY A 85 11.52 -19.42 3.21
CA GLY A 85 12.34 -20.09 4.24
C GLY A 85 13.05 -19.20 5.25
N GLY A 86 12.38 -18.21 5.84
CA GLY A 86 12.92 -17.57 7.04
C GLY A 86 11.90 -16.75 7.83
N ALA A 87 12.11 -16.69 9.15
CA ALA A 87 11.40 -15.84 10.12
C ALA A 87 11.73 -14.34 9.97
N SER A 88 12.16 -13.91 8.79
CA SER A 88 12.49 -12.52 8.49
C SER A 88 11.22 -11.77 8.11
N VAL A 89 10.94 -10.68 8.84
CA VAL A 89 9.82 -9.78 8.54
C VAL A 89 10.08 -9.09 7.22
N VAL A 90 9.15 -9.23 6.28
CA VAL A 90 9.17 -8.59 4.97
C VAL A 90 8.00 -7.64 4.81
N ARG A 91 8.22 -6.56 4.09
CA ARG A 91 7.17 -5.62 3.67
C ARG A 91 6.76 -5.96 2.25
N PHE A 92 5.48 -6.19 2.00
CA PHE A 92 5.00 -6.30 0.63
C PHE A 92 5.02 -4.94 -0.04
N VAL A 93 5.46 -4.87 -1.29
CA VAL A 93 5.53 -3.62 -2.05
C VAL A 93 4.71 -3.69 -3.33
N PHE A 94 4.23 -2.54 -3.81
CA PHE A 94 3.69 -2.41 -5.15
C PHE A 94 4.81 -2.50 -6.18
N GLU A 95 4.51 -3.09 -7.34
CA GLU A 95 5.43 -3.18 -8.47
C GLU A 95 4.74 -2.67 -9.75
N ASP A 96 5.52 -2.00 -10.60
CA ASP A 96 5.11 -1.75 -11.98
C ASP A 96 5.38 -3.00 -12.84
N PHE A 97 4.31 -3.68 -13.25
CA PHE A 97 4.43 -4.88 -14.06
C PHE A 97 4.25 -4.55 -15.54
N VAL A 98 5.25 -4.94 -16.34
CA VAL A 98 5.18 -4.84 -17.80
C VAL A 98 4.01 -5.68 -18.32
N SER A 99 3.35 -5.18 -19.38
CA SER A 99 2.11 -5.74 -19.94
C SER A 99 2.21 -7.19 -20.46
N ASP A 100 3.42 -7.72 -20.61
CA ASP A 100 3.71 -9.08 -21.01
C ASP A 100 3.83 -10.07 -19.82
N ALA A 101 4.03 -9.57 -18.59
CA ALA A 101 4.20 -10.39 -17.39
C ALA A 101 2.94 -11.21 -17.02
N TYR A 102 1.78 -10.83 -17.58
CA TYR A 102 0.48 -11.47 -17.36
C TYR A 102 -0.17 -11.87 -18.69
N GLY A 103 0.56 -12.61 -19.53
CA GLY A 103 -0.03 -13.36 -20.65
C GLY A 103 -0.77 -12.51 -21.69
N GLY A 104 -0.30 -11.29 -21.98
CA GLY A 104 -0.85 -10.45 -23.05
C GLY A 104 -2.02 -9.55 -22.66
N MET A 105 -2.27 -9.34 -21.35
CA MET A 105 -3.19 -8.30 -20.92
C MET A 105 -2.52 -6.92 -21.10
N PRO A 106 -3.06 -6.01 -21.93
CA PRO A 106 -2.48 -4.69 -22.04
C PRO A 106 -2.68 -3.97 -20.70
N HIS A 107 -1.61 -3.85 -19.91
CA HIS A 107 -1.48 -3.07 -18.66
C HIS A 107 -2.11 -3.73 -17.41
N PRO A 108 -1.57 -4.86 -16.92
CA PRO A 108 -2.06 -5.53 -15.71
C PRO A 108 -1.88 -4.67 -14.47
N CYS A 109 -0.84 -3.84 -14.47
CA CYS A 109 -0.55 -2.73 -13.55
C CYS A 109 -0.02 -1.62 -14.45
N GLY A 110 -0.48 -0.39 -14.25
CA GLY A 110 -0.39 0.63 -15.30
C GLY A 110 1.04 1.07 -15.60
N HIS A 111 1.49 0.83 -16.82
CA HIS A 111 2.85 1.12 -17.30
C HIS A 111 3.19 2.63 -17.38
N SER A 112 2.21 3.52 -17.17
CA SER A 112 2.31 4.93 -17.58
C SER A 112 2.77 5.89 -16.50
N LYS A 113 2.80 5.50 -15.22
CA LYS A 113 3.33 6.31 -14.11
C LYS A 113 3.80 5.37 -13.02
N GLY A 114 5.11 5.25 -12.82
CA GLY A 114 5.75 4.48 -11.74
C GLY A 114 5.46 5.02 -10.32
N ASP A 115 4.29 5.61 -10.12
CA ASP A 115 3.81 6.08 -8.83
C ASP A 115 3.54 4.87 -7.95
N GLY A 116 4.20 4.83 -6.80
CA GLY A 116 4.04 3.77 -5.82
C GLY A 116 4.95 2.56 -6.01
N ASP A 117 5.74 2.49 -7.10
CA ASP A 117 6.68 1.38 -7.30
C ASP A 117 7.68 1.30 -6.13
N GLY A 118 7.83 0.09 -5.57
CA GLY A 118 8.64 -0.16 -4.37
C GLY A 118 8.06 0.38 -3.06
N GLN A 119 6.91 1.07 -3.07
CA GLN A 119 6.22 1.50 -1.84
C GLN A 119 5.51 0.32 -1.18
N GLY A 120 5.45 0.34 0.16
CA GLY A 120 4.74 -0.69 0.92
C GLY A 120 3.25 -0.73 0.57
N VAL A 121 2.66 -1.93 0.54
CA VAL A 121 1.22 -2.10 0.26
C VAL A 121 0.37 -1.60 1.42
N GLU A 122 0.80 -1.82 2.67
CA GLU A 122 0.11 -1.30 3.85
C GLU A 122 0.04 0.23 3.82
N ASN A 123 -1.11 0.78 4.21
CA ASN A 123 -1.36 2.22 4.34
C ASN A 123 -1.14 3.04 3.06
N ASN A 124 -1.04 2.41 1.89
CA ASN A 124 -0.79 3.10 0.63
C ASN A 124 -1.72 2.63 -0.50
N ALA A 125 -2.63 1.70 -0.24
CA ALA A 125 -3.60 1.28 -1.24
C ALA A 125 -4.68 2.35 -1.44
N ALA A 126 -4.96 2.70 -2.69
CA ALA A 126 -6.00 3.67 -3.01
C ALA A 126 -7.17 3.09 -3.81
N SER A 127 -6.96 2.00 -4.54
CA SER A 127 -8.01 1.30 -5.27
C SER A 127 -7.72 -0.19 -5.36
N ALA A 128 -8.74 -1.00 -5.63
CA ALA A 128 -8.55 -2.42 -5.87
C ALA A 128 -9.50 -2.95 -6.95
N TRP A 129 -9.17 -4.10 -7.50
CA TRP A 129 -9.86 -4.71 -8.63
C TRP A 129 -9.88 -6.23 -8.46
N ASN A 130 -11.04 -6.86 -8.60
CA ASN A 130 -11.15 -8.30 -8.55
C ASN A 130 -11.42 -8.91 -9.93
N GLN A 131 -10.38 -9.50 -10.51
CA GLN A 131 -10.48 -10.29 -11.73
C GLN A 131 -10.52 -11.79 -11.46
N ASP A 132 -10.50 -12.24 -10.20
CA ASP A 132 -10.65 -13.65 -9.84
C ASP A 132 -12.12 -14.08 -10.01
N PRO A 133 -12.44 -15.01 -10.93
CA PRO A 133 -13.80 -15.49 -11.13
C PRO A 133 -14.18 -16.55 -10.09
N TYR A 134 -13.20 -17.05 -9.34
CA TYR A 134 -13.39 -18.14 -8.39
C TYR A 134 -13.55 -17.63 -6.96
N ALA A 135 -13.12 -16.41 -6.65
CA ALA A 135 -13.22 -15.86 -5.31
C ALA A 135 -13.58 -14.38 -5.28
N ALA A 136 -14.26 -14.01 -4.21
CA ALA A 136 -14.48 -12.63 -3.84
C ALA A 136 -13.43 -12.20 -2.82
N TYR A 137 -13.25 -10.89 -2.65
CA TYR A 137 -12.24 -10.34 -1.77
C TYR A 137 -12.81 -9.23 -0.89
N SER A 138 -12.17 -9.00 0.26
CA SER A 138 -12.35 -7.78 1.03
C SER A 138 -11.01 -7.16 1.34
N VAL A 139 -10.93 -5.84 1.26
CA VAL A 139 -9.82 -5.05 1.82
C VAL A 139 -10.27 -4.51 3.18
N TYR A 140 -9.38 -4.56 4.16
CA TYR A 140 -9.61 -4.17 5.54
C TYR A 140 -8.72 -3.00 5.95
N SER A 141 -9.25 -2.11 6.80
CA SER A 141 -8.49 -0.97 7.34
C SER A 141 -7.50 -1.35 8.45
N ALA A 142 -7.53 -2.60 8.94
CA ALA A 142 -6.63 -3.06 9.98
C ALA A 142 -6.13 -4.48 9.70
N ASP A 143 -4.99 -4.81 10.32
CA ASP A 143 -4.45 -6.17 10.33
C ASP A 143 -5.45 -7.18 10.93
N GLY A 144 -5.22 -8.46 10.64
CA GLY A 144 -6.04 -9.56 11.15
C GLY A 144 -7.48 -9.56 10.59
N TYR A 145 -7.71 -8.89 9.46
CA TYR A 145 -9.04 -8.72 8.85
C TYR A 145 -10.03 -7.97 9.75
N GLY A 146 -9.53 -7.03 10.56
CA GLY A 146 -10.33 -6.17 11.43
C GLY A 146 -10.68 -4.82 10.81
N GLY A 147 -11.48 -4.02 11.52
CA GLY A 147 -11.81 -2.66 11.12
C GLY A 147 -12.86 -2.55 9.99
N GLU A 148 -12.88 -1.40 9.32
CA GLU A 148 -13.73 -1.17 8.16
C GLU A 148 -13.30 -2.09 7.01
N ASN A 149 -14.26 -2.53 6.21
CA ASN A 149 -13.95 -3.35 5.04
C ASN A 149 -14.75 -2.91 3.81
N GLN A 150 -14.17 -3.21 2.66
CA GLN A 150 -14.82 -3.02 1.37
C GLN A 150 -14.79 -4.32 0.59
N TRP A 151 -16.00 -4.76 0.20
CA TRP A 151 -16.23 -6.01 -0.52
C TRP A 151 -16.05 -5.85 -2.04
N TYR A 152 -15.41 -6.85 -2.64
CA TYR A 152 -15.17 -6.99 -4.06
C TYR A 152 -15.71 -8.35 -4.53
N PRO A 153 -16.89 -8.41 -5.18
CA PRO A 153 -17.48 -9.65 -5.66
C PRO A 153 -16.64 -10.32 -6.76
N LYS A 154 -16.92 -11.61 -7.02
CA LYS A 154 -16.22 -12.43 -8.02
C LYS A 154 -16.29 -11.78 -9.41
N ALA A 155 -15.16 -11.71 -10.11
CA ALA A 155 -15.03 -11.18 -11.47
C ALA A 155 -15.91 -9.96 -11.76
N ASP A 156 -15.82 -8.94 -10.89
CA ASP A 156 -16.65 -7.75 -11.02
C ASP A 156 -16.27 -6.88 -12.23
N GLY A 157 -15.10 -7.12 -12.82
CA GLY A 157 -14.64 -6.50 -14.06
C GLY A 157 -14.29 -5.02 -13.93
N TYR A 158 -14.39 -4.43 -12.74
CA TYR A 158 -14.19 -3.00 -12.53
C TYR A 158 -13.33 -2.74 -11.29
N ALA A 159 -12.23 -2.00 -11.45
CA ALA A 159 -11.55 -1.43 -10.31
C ALA A 159 -12.49 -0.49 -9.54
N ARG A 160 -12.29 -0.34 -8.23
CA ARG A 160 -13.00 0.61 -7.38
C ARG A 160 -12.03 1.30 -6.46
N ASN A 161 -12.21 2.62 -6.29
CA ASN A 161 -11.51 3.35 -5.24
C ASN A 161 -11.92 2.78 -3.88
N LEU A 162 -10.94 2.69 -2.99
CA LEU A 162 -11.20 2.35 -1.59
C LEU A 162 -11.96 3.49 -0.93
N THR A 163 -12.88 3.16 -0.02
CA THR A 163 -13.59 4.13 0.82
C THR A 163 -12.61 4.90 1.68
N SER A 164 -13.00 6.10 2.13
CA SER A 164 -12.12 7.01 2.87
C SER A 164 -11.51 6.41 4.13
N GLY A 165 -12.16 5.44 4.79
CA GLY A 165 -11.64 4.78 5.98
C GLY A 165 -10.65 3.63 5.71
N ILE A 166 -10.50 3.20 4.45
CA ILE A 166 -9.60 2.11 4.03
C ILE A 166 -8.49 2.64 3.10
N LYS A 167 -8.82 3.65 2.28
CA LYS A 167 -7.89 4.28 1.35
C LYS A 167 -6.70 4.87 2.10
N ASN A 168 -5.49 4.48 1.73
CA ASN A 168 -4.22 4.85 2.38
C ASN A 168 -4.17 4.48 3.89
N HIS A 169 -5.03 3.56 4.31
CA HIS A 169 -5.15 3.06 5.68
C HIS A 169 -5.45 1.56 5.68
N ASN A 170 -5.11 0.85 4.61
CA ASN A 170 -5.36 -0.58 4.49
C ASN A 170 -4.33 -1.37 5.29
N GLY A 171 -4.79 -2.35 6.07
CA GLY A 171 -3.93 -3.27 6.83
C GLY A 171 -3.89 -4.68 6.26
N ALA A 172 -4.95 -5.13 5.59
CA ALA A 172 -5.07 -6.53 5.15
C ALA A 172 -6.03 -6.70 3.98
N HIS A 173 -5.95 -7.86 3.31
CA HIS A 173 -6.99 -8.33 2.40
C HIS A 173 -7.30 -9.82 2.57
N LYS A 174 -8.57 -10.17 2.46
CA LYS A 174 -9.03 -11.55 2.58
C LYS A 174 -9.64 -12.05 1.29
N ARG A 175 -9.31 -13.28 0.94
CA ARG A 175 -9.94 -14.03 -0.14
C ARG A 175 -11.07 -14.90 0.40
N TYR A 176 -12.17 -14.97 -0.35
CA TYR A 176 -13.36 -15.75 -0.07
C TYR A 176 -13.68 -16.65 -1.27
N ALA A 177 -13.30 -17.93 -1.16
CA ALA A 177 -13.56 -18.96 -2.17
C ALA A 177 -15.05 -19.36 -2.17
#